data_AF-A5ZX54-F1
#
_entry.id   AF-A5ZX54-F1
#
_cell.length_a   1.000
_cell.length_b   1.000
_cell.length_c   1.000
_cell.angle_alpha   90.00
_cell.angle_beta   90.00
_cell.angle_gamma   90.00
#
_symmetry.space_group_name_H-M   'P 1'
#
loop_
_entity.id
_entity.type
_entity.pdbx_description
1 polymer ?
#
loop_
_entity_poly.entity_id
_entity_poly.type
_entity_poly.pdbx_seq_one_letter_code
_entity_poly.pdbx_strand_id
1 'polypeptide(L)'
;MLILAVTYMTSAAVVFFRDLSQIINIMLQVGVWVTPIMWDFNDLGLGGLLANILKLNPVFYIVQGYRDSLINKVAIWEHPVLTLYFWGFTLIVFVLGTRLFKKLQVHFADVL
;
A
#
# COMPACT_ATOMS: atom_id res chain seq x y z
N MET A 1 -2.88 -5.92 8.36
CA MET A 1 -2.50 -4.66 9.03
C MET A 1 -2.51 -3.47 8.07
N LEU A 2 -1.77 -3.51 6.96
CA LEU A 2 -1.72 -2.39 6.00
C LEU A 2 -3.09 -2.05 5.39
N ILE A 3 -3.83 -3.06 4.91
CA ILE A 3 -5.18 -2.85 4.35
C ILE A 3 -6.11 -2.23 5.40
N LEU A 4 -6.13 -2.77 6.63
CA LEU A 4 -6.95 -2.23 7.72
C LEU A 4 -6.59 -0.77 8.05
N ALA A 5 -5.30 -0.43 8.07
CA ALA A 5 -4.86 0.95 8.29
C ALA A 5 -5.39 1.90 7.21
N VAL A 6 -5.25 1.50 5.95
CA VAL A 6 -5.72 2.28 4.80
C VAL A 6 -7.24 2.41 4.83
N THR A 7 -7.97 1.32 5.11
CA THR A 7 -9.43 1.32 5.21
C THR A 7 -9.94 2.22 6.32
N TYR A 8 -9.30 2.23 7.50
CA TYR A 8 -9.66 3.18 8.56
C TYR A 8 -9.37 4.63 8.15
N MET A 9 -8.27 4.87 7.44
CA MET A 9 -7.94 6.23 6.98
C MET A 9 -8.94 6.73 5.93
N THR A 10 -9.27 5.90 4.94
CA THR A 10 -10.15 6.27 3.84
C THR A 10 -11.61 6.32 4.25
N SER A 11 -12.09 5.41 5.09
CA SER A 11 -13.49 5.41 5.55
C SER A 11 -13.82 6.65 6.36
N ALA A 12 -12.91 7.12 7.22
CA ALA A 12 -13.11 8.38 7.92
C ALA A 12 -13.11 9.58 6.97
N ALA A 13 -12.19 9.62 6.01
CA ALA A 13 -12.05 10.76 5.12
C ALA A 13 -13.21 10.90 4.11
N VAL A 14 -13.80 9.78 3.66
CA VAL A 14 -14.96 9.78 2.72
C VAL A 14 -16.22 10.38 3.36
N VAL A 15 -16.39 10.27 4.68
CA VAL A 15 -17.55 10.86 5.39
C VAL A 15 -17.50 12.40 5.36
N PHE A 16 -16.31 13.00 5.36
CA PHE A 16 -16.16 14.46 5.21
C PHE A 16 -16.14 14.92 3.75
N PHE A 17 -15.61 14.08 2.85
CA PHE A 17 -15.45 14.39 1.43
C PHE A 17 -16.04 13.29 0.55
N ARG A 18 -17.28 13.49 0.11
CA ARG A 18 -18.03 12.50 -0.69
C ARG A 18 -17.33 12.09 -1.99
N ASP A 19 -16.58 13.00 -2.60
CA ASP A 19 -15.85 12.75 -3.86
C ASP A 19 -14.55 11.96 -3.68
N LEU A 20 -14.07 11.83 -2.44
CA LEU A 20 -12.84 11.11 -2.14
C LEU A 20 -12.95 9.62 -2.50
N SER A 21 -14.16 9.04 -2.44
CA SER A 21 -14.39 7.66 -2.86
C SER A 21 -14.07 7.43 -4.34
N GLN A 22 -14.38 8.39 -5.21
CA GLN A 22 -14.04 8.29 -6.64
C GLN A 22 -12.54 8.41 -6.87
N ILE A 23 -11.88 9.34 -6.16
CA ILE A 23 -10.43 9.54 -6.23
C ILE A 23 -9.68 8.26 -5.80
N ILE A 24 -10.10 7.64 -4.69
CA ILE A 24 -9.51 6.37 -4.21
C ILE A 24 -9.65 5.29 -5.28
N ASN A 25 -10.79 5.21 -5.96
CA ASN A 25 -11.03 4.20 -6.99
C ASN A 25 -10.08 4.39 -8.19
N ILE A 26 -9.90 5.62 -8.66
CA ILE A 26 -8.95 5.96 -9.73
C ILE A 26 -7.52 5.63 -9.29
N MET A 27 -7.14 5.98 -8.04
CA MET A 27 -5.82 5.67 -7.50
C MET A 27 -5.55 4.17 -7.41
N LEU A 28 -6.55 3.37 -7.00
CA LEU A 28 -6.43 1.91 -6.98
C LEU A 28 -6.25 1.36 -8.40
N GLN A 29 -7.00 1.89 -9.37
CA GLN A 29 -6.92 1.46 -10.76
C GLN A 29 -5.53 1.76 -11.35
N VAL A 30 -4.98 2.94 -11.11
CA VAL A 30 -3.60 3.29 -11.49
C VAL A 30 -2.58 2.44 -10.72
N GLY A 31 -2.83 2.19 -9.43
CA GLY A 31 -1.94 1.42 -8.56
C GLY A 31 -1.67 0.00 -9.06
N VAL A 32 -2.66 -0.66 -9.67
CA VAL A 32 -2.49 -2.00 -10.29
C VAL A 32 -1.49 -1.96 -11.45
N TRP A 33 -1.47 -0.87 -12.23
CA TRP A 33 -0.52 -0.70 -13.34
C TRP A 33 0.86 -0.25 -12.88
N VAL A 34 0.93 0.55 -11.82
CA VAL A 34 2.21 0.99 -11.25
C VAL A 34 2.91 -0.16 -10.52
N THR A 35 2.15 -1.04 -9.88
CA THR A 35 2.73 -2.22 -9.24
C THR A 35 3.04 -3.31 -10.27
N PRO A 36 4.16 -4.03 -10.11
CA PRO A 36 4.61 -5.09 -11.02
C PRO A 36 3.80 -6.38 -10.82
N ILE A 37 2.48 -6.29 -10.90
CA ILE A 37 1.55 -7.42 -10.83
C ILE A 37 1.42 -8.05 -12.21
N MET A 38 1.24 -7.20 -13.24
CA MET A 38 1.02 -7.60 -14.63
C MET A 38 2.28 -7.62 -15.49
N TRP A 39 3.37 -7.02 -15.01
CA TRP A 39 4.61 -6.84 -15.76
C TRP A 39 5.84 -7.06 -14.86
N ASP A 40 6.96 -7.44 -15.46
CA ASP A 40 8.24 -7.68 -14.77
C ASP A 40 9.26 -6.57 -15.02
N PHE A 41 10.12 -6.30 -14.04
CA PHE A 41 11.19 -5.31 -14.17
C PHE A 41 12.26 -5.72 -15.18
N ASN A 42 12.53 -7.02 -15.28
CA ASN A 42 13.52 -7.56 -16.22
C ASN A 42 13.05 -7.36 -17.67
N ASP A 43 11.74 -7.39 -17.92
CA ASP A 43 11.16 -7.22 -19.26
C ASP A 43 11.20 -5.75 -19.72
N LEU A 44 11.16 -4.80 -18.79
CA LEU A 44 11.03 -3.38 -19.08
C LEU A 44 12.37 -2.62 -19.16
N GLY A 45 13.51 -3.27 -18.88
CA GLY A 45 14.83 -2.64 -18.96
C GLY A 45 14.97 -1.36 -18.13
N LEU A 46 14.14 -1.19 -17.11
CA LEU A 46 14.02 0.03 -16.33
C LEU A 46 15.27 0.24 -15.47
N GLY A 47 16.11 1.18 -15.90
CA GLY A 47 17.32 1.60 -15.18
C GLY A 47 17.04 2.08 -13.74
N GLY A 48 18.08 1.96 -12.90
CA GLY A 48 18.01 1.85 -11.43
C GLY A 48 17.22 2.90 -10.63
N LEU A 49 16.90 4.08 -11.17
CA LEU A 49 16.12 5.09 -10.45
C LEU A 49 14.64 4.72 -10.34
N LEU A 50 14.01 4.31 -11.45
CA LEU A 50 12.59 3.94 -11.46
C LEU A 50 12.35 2.63 -10.71
N ALA A 51 13.27 1.68 -10.84
CA ALA A 51 13.26 0.42 -10.09
C ALA A 51 13.34 0.66 -8.57
N ASN A 52 14.14 1.61 -8.11
CA ASN A 52 14.26 1.93 -6.68
C ASN A 52 13.01 2.64 -6.13
N ILE A 53 12.38 3.53 -6.91
CA ILE A 53 11.12 4.18 -6.52
C ILE A 53 10.00 3.14 -6.39
N LEU A 54 9.94 2.17 -7.31
CA LEU A 54 8.93 1.12 -7.29
C LEU A 54 9.13 0.12 -6.16
N LYS A 55 10.39 -0.21 -5.82
CA LYS A 55 10.75 -1.02 -4.63
C LYS A 55 10.33 -0.36 -3.31
N LEU A 56 10.16 0.96 -3.29
CA LEU A 56 9.75 1.73 -2.11
C LEU A 56 8.26 1.54 -1.78
N ASN A 57 7.47 1.05 -2.74
CA ASN A 57 6.05 0.77 -2.54
C ASN A 57 5.87 -0.48 -1.66
N PRO A 58 5.18 -0.40 -0.50
CA PRO A 58 4.96 -1.56 0.36
C PRO A 58 4.17 -2.70 -0.32
N VAL A 59 3.36 -2.41 -1.33
CA VAL A 59 2.63 -3.43 -2.11
C VAL A 59 3.56 -4.25 -3.00
N PHE A 60 4.68 -3.66 -3.45
CA PHE A 60 5.70 -4.36 -4.24
C PHE A 60 6.27 -5.56 -3.46
N TYR A 61 6.55 -5.41 -2.17
CA TYR A 61 7.09 -6.50 -1.34
C TYR A 61 6.13 -7.70 -1.28
N ILE A 62 4.83 -7.45 -1.15
CA ILE A 62 3.82 -8.52 -1.12
C ILE A 62 3.78 -9.24 -2.47
N VAL A 63 3.71 -8.49 -3.58
CA VAL A 63 3.58 -9.05 -4.93
C VAL A 63 4.82 -9.86 -5.30
N GLN A 64 6.01 -9.33 -5.04
CA GLN A 64 7.26 -10.03 -5.32
C GLN A 64 7.42 -11.28 -4.46
N GLY A 65 7.13 -11.20 -3.14
CA GLY A 65 7.17 -12.35 -2.25
C GLY A 65 6.22 -13.47 -2.66
N TYR A 66 5.00 -13.15 -3.10
CA TYR A 66 4.07 -14.13 -3.66
C TYR A 66 4.62 -14.80 -4.93
N ARG A 67 5.20 -14.00 -5.83
CA ARG A 67 5.74 -14.49 -7.09
C ARG A 67 6.96 -15.38 -6.89
N ASP A 68 7.87 -15.00 -6.00
CA ASP A 68 9.08 -15.77 -5.68
C ASP A 68 8.75 -17.08 -4.95
N SER A 69 7.77 -17.08 -4.05
CA SER A 69 7.35 -18.31 -3.37
C SER A 69 6.57 -19.27 -4.27
N LEU A 70 5.82 -18.77 -5.26
CA LEU A 70 5.05 -19.61 -6.19
C LEU A 70 5.86 -20.08 -7.40
N ILE A 71 6.70 -19.22 -7.98
CA ILE A 71 7.43 -19.50 -9.22
C ILE A 71 8.87 -19.96 -8.93
N ASN A 72 9.58 -19.25 -8.04
CA ASN A 72 11.00 -19.48 -7.79
C ASN A 72 11.28 -20.42 -6.61
N LYS A 73 10.24 -20.84 -5.85
CA LYS A 73 10.33 -21.63 -4.60
C LYS A 73 11.23 -21.00 -3.53
N VAL A 74 11.44 -19.70 -3.63
CA VAL A 74 12.21 -18.89 -2.69
C VAL A 74 11.24 -18.40 -1.61
N ALA A 75 11.58 -18.63 -0.35
CA ALA A 75 10.72 -18.25 0.76
C ALA A 75 10.71 -16.72 0.89
N ILE A 76 9.56 -16.16 1.22
CA ILE A 76 9.35 -14.70 1.43
C ILE A 76 10.40 -14.08 2.39
N TRP A 77 10.98 -14.90 3.27
CA TRP A 77 11.99 -14.55 4.26
C TRP A 77 13.41 -14.38 3.71
N GLU A 78 13.70 -14.76 2.45
CA GLU A 78 15.02 -14.57 1.82
C GLU A 78 15.31 -13.10 1.48
N HIS A 79 14.35 -12.21 1.68
CA HIS A 79 14.51 -10.76 1.55
C HIS A 79 14.30 -10.00 2.88
N PRO A 80 15.14 -10.24 3.90
CA PRO A 80 14.94 -9.73 5.25
C PRO A 80 14.91 -8.18 5.33
N VAL A 81 15.64 -7.50 4.46
CA VAL A 81 15.66 -6.02 4.40
C VAL A 81 14.31 -5.47 3.93
N LEU A 82 13.69 -6.09 2.92
CA LEU A 82 12.37 -5.68 2.42
C LEU A 82 11.26 -6.04 3.41
N THR A 83 11.39 -7.18 4.10
CA THR A 83 10.47 -7.59 5.18
C THR A 83 10.45 -6.56 6.31
N LEU A 84 11.63 -6.13 6.77
CA LEU A 84 11.74 -5.17 7.88
C LEU A 84 11.18 -3.79 7.49
N TYR A 85 11.48 -3.33 6.27
CA TYR A 85 10.92 -2.09 5.72
C TYR A 85 9.39 -2.14 5.64
N PHE A 86 8.84 -3.23 5.10
CA PHE A 86 7.39 -3.42 4.96
C PHE A 86 6.67 -3.36 6.32
N TRP A 87 7.19 -4.09 7.32
CA TRP A 87 6.56 -4.12 8.64
C TRP A 87 6.69 -2.78 9.38
N GLY A 88 7.86 -2.13 9.31
CA GLY A 88 8.07 -0.79 9.88
C GLY A 88 7.12 0.24 9.28
N PHE A 89 7.04 0.29 7.95
CA PHE A 89 6.12 1.19 7.24
C PHE A 89 4.66 0.89 7.58
N THR A 90 4.26 -0.39 7.55
CA THR A 90 2.89 -0.81 7.87
C THR A 90 2.48 -0.40 9.27
N LEU A 91 3.38 -0.54 10.25
CA LEU A 91 3.09 -0.21 11.65
C LEU A 91 2.96 1.31 11.85
N ILE A 92 3.80 2.11 11.18
CA ILE A 92 3.70 3.57 11.18
C ILE A 92 2.36 4.01 10.58
N VAL A 93 2.01 3.49 9.40
CA VAL A 93 0.73 3.83 8.73
C VAL A 93 -0.46 3.38 9.57
N PHE A 94 -0.38 2.22 10.23
CA PHE A 94 -1.43 1.74 11.11
C PHE A 94 -1.65 2.65 12.33
N VAL A 95 -0.57 3.09 12.98
CA VAL A 95 -0.66 4.02 14.11
C VAL A 95 -1.20 5.38 13.66
N LEU A 96 -0.71 5.92 12.55
CA LEU A 96 -1.18 7.19 11.99
C LEU A 96 -2.65 7.10 11.56
N GLY A 97 -3.03 6.06 10.81
CA GLY A 97 -4.40 5.83 10.35
C GLY A 97 -5.38 5.69 11.50
N THR A 98 -5.00 4.95 12.55
CA THR A 98 -5.84 4.77 13.75
C THR A 98 -5.98 6.06 14.55
N ARG A 99 -4.91 6.85 14.70
CA ARG A 99 -4.99 8.17 15.36
C ARG A 99 -5.84 9.16 14.56
N LEU A 100 -5.67 9.18 13.24
CA LEU A 100 -6.45 10.03 12.36
C LEU A 100 -7.93 9.66 12.45
N PHE A 101 -8.27 8.37 12.33
CA PHE A 101 -9.63 7.86 12.48
C PHE A 101 -10.26 8.30 13.82
N LYS A 102 -9.56 8.09 14.94
CA LYS A 102 -10.06 8.51 16.27
C LYS A 102 -10.28 10.01 16.39
N LYS A 103 -9.42 10.83 15.78
CA LYS A 103 -9.54 12.30 15.83
C LYS A 103 -10.72 12.79 14.99
N LEU A 104 -10.89 12.25 13.78
CA LEU A 104 -12.02 12.59 12.91
C LEU A 104 -13.34 12.00 13.39
N GLN A 105 -13.32 10.87 14.11
CA GLN A 105 -14.51 10.25 14.68
C GLN A 105 -15.31 11.21 15.58
N VAL A 106 -14.61 12.06 16.33
CA VAL A 106 -15.23 13.03 17.24
C VAL A 106 -16.05 14.08 16.49
N HIS A 107 -15.69 14.40 15.23
CA HIS A 107 -16.42 15.35 14.39
C HIS A 107 -17.49 14.70 13.49
N PHE A 108 -17.67 13.38 13.52
CA PHE A 108 -18.77 12.75 12.76
C PHE A 108 -20.14 13.21 13.26
N ALA A 109 -20.28 13.52 14.55
CA ALA A 109 -21.53 13.98 15.14
C ALA A 109 -21.97 15.38 14.66
N ASP A 110 -21.04 16.21 14.17
CA ASP A 110 -21.35 17.56 13.66
C ASP A 110 -21.66 17.59 12.15
N VAL A 111 -21.38 16.50 11.41
CA VAL A 111 -21.51 16.44 9.94
C VAL A 111 -22.66 15.52 9.49
N LEU A 112 -23.20 14.68 10.39
CA LEU A 112 -24.38 13.83 10.17
C LEU A 112 -25.67 14.56 10.56
#